data_AF-A0AAW4WW91-F1
#
_entry.id   AF-A0AAW4WW91-F1
#
_cell.length_a   1.000
_cell.length_b   1.000
_cell.length_c   1.000
_cell.angle_alpha   90.00
_cell.angle_beta   90.00
_cell.angle_gamma   90.00
#
_symmetry.space_group_name_H-M   'P 1'
#
loop_
_entity.id
_entity.type
_entity.pdbx_description
1 polymer ?
#
loop_
_entity_poly.entity_id
_entity_poly.type
_entity_poly.pdbx_seq_one_letter_code
_entity_poly.pdbx_strand_id
1 'polypeptide(L)'
;MKIKNIIILALILTFIVSFGAAAQEFEDVPRDHWAYDSVQTLAERGYLSLYAGEDFDGDESVTRYELAEIIANILDNMIAGGGELTEEDVDIIRELSLEFRDELVSVAQNQREFEDRIKEVEDQAKIQDEDISDVNIRVSELQEELSILSNQIDTLASLEDQLEDDETLGDIQERQRMSLSRLDDLESRVAQLETGVDPDDADLRGRAGLDSINTGYIIGGLALLALIL
;
A
#
# COMPACT_ATOMS: atom_id res chain seq x y z
N MET A 1 -63.50 63.41 34.73
CA MET A 1 -63.38 62.00 34.31
C MET A 1 -62.98 61.79 32.84
N LYS A 2 -63.33 62.68 31.90
CA LYS A 2 -63.09 62.47 30.46
C LYS A 2 -61.61 62.47 30.05
N ILE A 3 -60.80 63.36 30.62
CA ILE A 3 -59.38 63.51 30.25
C ILE A 3 -58.53 62.31 30.68
N LYS A 4 -58.78 61.76 31.89
CA LYS A 4 -58.07 60.59 32.41
C LYS A 4 -58.30 59.34 31.53
N ASN A 5 -59.52 59.15 31.02
CA ASN A 5 -59.83 58.01 30.15
C ASN A 5 -59.24 58.17 28.73
N ILE A 6 -59.14 59.41 28.23
CA ILE A 6 -58.47 59.69 26.95
C ILE A 6 -56.96 59.41 27.05
N ILE A 7 -56.33 59.77 28.17
CA ILE A 7 -54.90 59.50 28.40
C ILE A 7 -54.65 57.99 28.47
N ILE A 8 -55.51 57.23 29.18
CA ILE A 8 -55.38 55.77 29.27
C ILE A 8 -55.56 55.10 27.89
N LEU A 9 -56.53 55.57 27.10
CA LEU A 9 -56.75 55.04 25.75
C LEU A 9 -55.59 55.35 24.80
N ALA A 10 -55.01 56.55 24.89
CA ALA A 10 -53.83 56.93 24.11
C ALA A 10 -52.60 56.08 24.48
N LEU A 11 -52.44 55.77 25.78
CA LEU A 11 -51.34 54.96 26.28
C LEU A 11 -51.45 53.48 25.84
N ILE A 12 -52.68 52.95 25.79
CA ILE A 12 -52.96 51.60 25.26
C ILE A 12 -52.73 51.56 23.74
N LEU A 13 -53.14 52.61 23.02
CA LEU A 13 -52.92 52.70 21.57
C LEU A 13 -51.42 52.75 21.24
N THR A 14 -50.61 53.48 22.01
CA THR A 14 -49.15 53.51 21.83
C THR A 14 -48.48 52.18 22.18
N PHE A 15 -49.06 51.38 23.09
CA PHE A 15 -48.54 50.06 23.44
C PHE A 15 -48.87 49.01 22.36
N ILE A 16 -50.03 49.10 21.71
CA ILE A 16 -50.43 48.20 20.61
C ILE A 16 -49.60 48.46 19.34
N VAL A 17 -49.20 49.71 19.09
CA VAL A 17 -48.34 50.08 17.94
C VAL A 17 -46.87 49.66 18.14
N SER A 18 -46.48 49.24 19.34
CA SER A 18 -45.12 48.77 19.64
C SER A 18 -44.85 47.29 19.32
N PHE A 19 -45.87 46.52 18.92
CA PHE A 19 -45.65 45.24 18.24
C PHE A 19 -45.40 45.53 16.75
N GLY A 20 -44.26 46.16 16.46
CA GLY A 20 -43.71 46.13 15.11
C GLY A 20 -43.44 44.68 14.74
N ALA A 21 -43.75 44.28 13.51
CA ALA A 21 -43.35 42.99 12.98
C ALA A 21 -41.87 42.77 13.32
N ALA A 22 -41.58 41.82 14.21
CA ALA A 22 -40.21 41.38 14.39
C ALA A 22 -39.83 40.75 13.04
N ALA A 23 -38.90 41.39 12.32
CA ALA A 23 -38.24 40.72 11.22
C ALA A 23 -37.70 39.40 11.78
N GLN A 24 -38.06 38.27 11.15
CA GLN A 24 -37.47 36.99 11.50
C GLN A 24 -35.98 37.12 11.18
N GLU A 25 -35.15 37.33 12.20
CA GLU A 25 -33.70 37.34 12.06
C GLU A 25 -33.22 35.90 12.22
N PHE A 26 -32.34 35.47 11.31
CA PHE A 26 -31.70 34.17 11.33
C PHE A 26 -30.38 34.27 12.08
N GLU A 27 -30.14 33.41 13.07
CA GLU A 27 -28.89 33.43 13.84
C GLU A 27 -27.68 33.03 12.97
N ASP A 28 -27.88 32.12 12.03
CA ASP A 28 -26.90 31.61 11.07
C ASP A 28 -26.74 32.45 9.78
N VAL A 29 -27.56 33.50 9.58
CA VAL A 29 -27.40 34.46 8.47
C VAL A 29 -27.16 35.87 9.02
N PRO A 30 -25.91 36.23 9.37
CA PRO A 30 -25.57 37.57 9.82
C PRO A 30 -25.85 38.64 8.75
N ARG A 31 -26.07 39.89 9.18
CA ARG A 31 -26.35 41.05 8.29
C ARG A 31 -25.29 41.30 7.21
N ASP A 32 -24.04 40.90 7.47
CA ASP A 32 -22.92 41.04 6.53
C ASP A 32 -22.79 39.84 5.55
N HIS A 33 -23.67 38.84 5.64
CA HIS A 33 -23.66 37.66 4.79
C HIS A 33 -24.23 37.97 3.40
N TRP A 34 -23.62 37.43 2.34
CA TRP A 34 -23.99 37.72 0.95
C TRP A 34 -25.45 37.34 0.60
N ALA A 35 -26.01 36.37 1.32
CA ALA A 35 -27.38 35.91 1.13
C ALA A 35 -28.41 36.60 2.04
N TYR A 36 -27.97 37.45 2.98
CA TYR A 36 -28.82 38.03 4.02
C TYR A 36 -30.08 38.69 3.45
N ASP A 37 -29.91 39.65 2.54
CA ASP A 37 -31.02 40.40 1.96
C ASP A 37 -32.02 39.47 1.24
N SER A 38 -31.51 38.48 0.49
CA SER A 38 -32.32 37.53 -0.26
C SER A 38 -33.10 36.61 0.66
N VAL A 39 -32.44 36.02 1.66
CA VAL A 39 -33.04 35.08 2.63
C VAL A 39 -34.09 35.81 3.47
N GLN A 40 -33.76 36.98 4.01
CA GLN A 40 -34.68 37.82 4.78
C GLN A 40 -35.93 38.15 3.97
N THR A 41 -35.74 38.57 2.71
CA THR A 41 -36.83 38.93 1.81
C THR A 41 -37.77 37.77 1.50
N LEU A 42 -37.22 36.57 1.26
CA LEU A 42 -38.02 35.38 0.96
C LEU A 42 -38.73 34.85 2.21
N ALA A 43 -38.09 34.94 3.38
CA ALA A 43 -38.66 34.55 4.66
C ALA A 43 -39.83 35.47 5.08
N GLU A 44 -39.67 36.79 4.95
CA GLU A 44 -40.73 37.77 5.23
C GLU A 44 -41.96 37.58 4.37
N ARG A 45 -41.79 37.07 3.14
CA ARG A 45 -42.88 36.72 2.23
C ARG A 45 -43.47 35.33 2.47
N GLY A 46 -42.91 34.57 3.39
CA GLY A 46 -43.37 33.22 3.72
C GLY A 46 -43.04 32.16 2.66
N TYR A 47 -42.04 32.41 1.80
CA TYR A 47 -41.64 31.49 0.74
C TYR A 47 -40.62 30.44 1.17
N LEU A 48 -39.90 30.70 2.25
CA LEU A 48 -38.98 29.75 2.85
C LEU A 48 -39.71 29.00 3.97
N SER A 49 -39.67 27.67 3.92
CA SER A 49 -40.10 26.84 5.04
C SER A 49 -38.96 26.77 6.05
N LEU A 50 -39.21 27.16 7.31
CA LEU A 50 -38.22 27.05 8.37
C LEU A 50 -38.18 25.61 8.87
N TYR A 51 -36.99 25.01 8.96
CA TYR A 51 -36.79 23.71 9.60
C TYR A 51 -36.95 23.86 11.11
N ALA A 52 -38.18 23.82 11.62
CA ALA A 52 -38.54 23.64 13.05
C ALA A 52 -37.70 24.39 14.13
N GLY A 53 -37.10 25.54 13.80
CA GLY A 53 -36.13 26.29 14.62
C GLY A 53 -36.04 27.78 14.24
N GLU A 54 -35.01 28.48 14.75
CA GLU A 54 -34.74 29.91 14.49
C GLU A 54 -33.64 30.13 13.43
N ASP A 55 -33.05 29.05 12.91
CA ASP A 55 -31.96 29.06 11.91
C ASP A 55 -32.49 28.87 10.47
N PHE A 56 -31.74 29.35 9.48
CA PHE A 56 -31.99 29.14 8.05
C PHE A 56 -31.39 27.83 7.53
N ASP A 57 -30.32 27.33 8.16
CA ASP A 57 -29.56 26.14 7.82
C ASP A 57 -29.00 26.17 6.38
N GLY A 58 -28.36 27.29 6.02
CA GLY A 58 -27.89 27.53 4.65
C GLY A 58 -26.82 26.57 4.12
N ASP A 59 -26.16 25.82 5.00
CA ASP A 59 -25.19 24.78 4.63
C ASP A 59 -25.85 23.41 4.34
N GLU A 60 -27.14 23.25 4.66
CA GLU A 60 -27.88 22.02 4.37
C GLU A 60 -28.29 21.94 2.89
N SER A 61 -28.23 20.72 2.35
CA SER A 61 -28.59 20.48 0.96
C SER A 61 -30.10 20.46 0.78
N VAL A 62 -30.65 21.44 0.08
CA VAL A 62 -32.05 21.44 -0.34
C VAL A 62 -32.30 20.31 -1.35
N THR A 63 -33.30 19.47 -1.11
CA THR A 63 -33.69 18.46 -2.08
C THR A 63 -34.39 19.12 -3.28
N ARG A 64 -34.27 18.48 -4.45
CA ARG A 64 -34.95 18.94 -5.67
C ARG A 64 -36.48 19.01 -5.52
N TYR A 65 -37.05 18.20 -4.63
CA TYR A 65 -38.49 18.23 -4.33
C TYR A 65 -38.87 19.44 -3.48
N GLU A 66 -38.08 19.77 -2.46
CA GLU A 66 -38.31 20.95 -1.62
C GLU A 66 -38.15 22.25 -2.43
N LEU A 67 -37.13 22.33 -3.29
CA LEU A 67 -36.97 23.49 -4.17
C LEU A 67 -38.16 23.66 -5.12
N ALA A 68 -38.68 22.55 -5.68
CA ALA A 68 -39.85 22.60 -6.56
C ALA A 68 -41.11 23.07 -5.83
N GLU A 69 -41.30 22.64 -4.57
CA GLU A 69 -42.42 23.09 -3.73
C GLU A 69 -42.32 24.59 -3.40
N ILE A 70 -41.12 25.08 -3.05
CA ILE A 70 -40.87 26.50 -2.80
C ILE A 70 -41.20 27.32 -4.05
N ILE A 71 -40.72 26.91 -5.22
CA ILE A 71 -40.99 27.60 -6.49
C ILE A 71 -42.50 27.60 -6.80
N ALA A 72 -43.18 26.46 -6.65
CA ALA A 72 -44.63 26.37 -6.88
C ALA A 72 -45.41 27.31 -5.96
N ASN A 73 -45.06 27.36 -4.66
CA ASN A 73 -45.70 28.26 -3.69
C ASN A 73 -45.45 29.74 -3.99
N ILE A 74 -44.24 30.11 -4.46
CA ILE A 74 -43.93 31.48 -4.89
C ILE A 74 -44.84 31.87 -6.06
N LEU A 75 -44.96 31.00 -7.06
CA LEU A 75 -45.78 31.23 -8.24
C LEU A 75 -47.27 31.37 -7.89
N ASP A 76 -47.81 30.44 -7.10
CA ASP A 76 -49.21 30.45 -6.66
C ASP A 76 -49.56 31.74 -5.87
N ASN A 77 -48.65 32.20 -5.00
CA ASN A 77 -48.85 33.43 -4.24
C ASN A 77 -48.75 34.70 -5.10
N MET A 78 -47.93 34.71 -6.17
CA MET A 78 -47.95 35.80 -7.14
C MET A 78 -49.29 35.88 -7.87
N ILE A 79 -49.92 34.75 -8.19
CA ILE A 79 -51.26 34.70 -8.81
C ILE A 79 -52.33 35.21 -7.83
N ALA A 80 -52.24 34.82 -6.56
CA ALA A 80 -53.23 35.14 -5.53
C ALA A 80 -53.15 36.59 -5.02
N GLY A 81 -51.99 37.25 -5.12
CA GLY A 81 -51.70 38.59 -4.58
C GLY A 81 -52.33 39.77 -5.34
N GLY A 82 -53.10 39.53 -6.41
CA GLY A 82 -53.85 40.56 -7.13
C GLY A 82 -53.04 41.39 -8.14
N GLY A 83 -51.79 41.00 -8.43
CA GLY A 83 -51.15 41.35 -9.69
C GLY A 83 -51.74 40.48 -10.79
N GLU A 84 -52.28 41.09 -11.83
CA GLU A 84 -52.80 40.34 -12.97
C GLU A 84 -51.61 39.73 -13.70
N LEU A 85 -51.33 38.44 -13.45
CA LEU A 85 -50.35 37.70 -14.25
C LEU A 85 -50.75 37.83 -15.70
N THR A 86 -49.87 38.39 -16.49
CA THR A 86 -50.11 38.50 -17.92
C THR A 86 -50.07 37.10 -18.53
N GLU A 87 -50.72 36.90 -19.68
CA GLU A 87 -50.61 35.64 -20.41
C GLU A 87 -49.14 35.30 -20.71
N GLU A 88 -48.29 36.31 -20.91
CA GLU A 88 -46.84 36.19 -21.10
C GLU A 88 -46.14 35.61 -19.86
N ASP A 89 -46.47 36.08 -18.65
CA ASP A 89 -45.89 35.56 -17.40
C ASP A 89 -46.24 34.08 -17.20
N VAL A 90 -47.50 33.71 -17.47
CA VAL A 90 -47.98 32.32 -17.35
C VAL A 90 -47.29 31.41 -18.37
N ASP A 91 -47.04 31.91 -19.58
CA ASP A 91 -46.35 31.16 -20.62
C ASP A 91 -44.86 30.96 -20.28
N ILE A 92 -44.18 31.98 -19.76
CA ILE A 92 -42.79 31.89 -19.27
C ILE A 92 -42.68 30.87 -18.14
N ILE A 93 -43.60 30.92 -17.16
CA ILE A 93 -43.62 29.97 -16.04
C ILE A 93 -43.83 28.54 -16.53
N ARG A 94 -44.71 28.35 -17.53
CA ARG A 94 -44.95 27.03 -18.13
C ARG A 94 -43.71 26.52 -18.85
N GLU A 95 -43.05 27.37 -19.64
CA GLU A 95 -41.80 27.04 -20.33
C GLU A 95 -40.71 26.66 -19.33
N LEU A 96 -40.51 27.49 -18.30
CA LEU A 96 -39.55 27.24 -17.23
C LEU A 96 -39.85 25.92 -16.51
N SER A 97 -41.11 25.65 -16.18
CA SER A 97 -41.51 24.40 -15.54
C SER A 97 -41.23 23.17 -16.40
N LEU A 98 -41.34 23.29 -17.73
CA LEU A 98 -41.00 22.21 -18.67
C LEU A 98 -39.48 22.00 -18.72
N GLU A 99 -38.70 23.07 -18.81
CA GLU A 99 -37.24 23.02 -18.81
C GLU A 99 -36.69 22.43 -17.50
N PHE A 100 -37.17 22.92 -16.35
CA PHE A 100 -36.83 22.38 -15.04
C PHE A 100 -37.17 20.90 -14.92
N ARG A 101 -38.34 20.46 -15.40
CA ARG A 101 -38.68 19.02 -15.40
C ARG A 101 -37.65 18.20 -16.18
N ASP A 102 -37.28 18.67 -17.36
CA ASP A 102 -36.37 17.95 -18.24
C ASP A 102 -34.93 17.94 -17.64
N GLU A 103 -34.50 19.04 -17.03
CA GLU A 103 -33.25 19.10 -16.24
C GLU A 103 -33.28 18.15 -15.03
N LEU A 104 -34.39 18.11 -14.28
CA LEU A 104 -34.54 17.19 -13.14
C LEU A 104 -34.41 15.72 -13.56
N VAL A 105 -34.93 15.36 -14.74
CA VAL A 105 -34.75 14.03 -15.34
C VAL A 105 -33.28 13.78 -15.68
N SER A 106 -32.60 14.75 -16.30
CA SER A 106 -31.17 14.64 -16.61
C SER A 106 -30.32 14.48 -15.36
N VAL A 107 -30.55 15.29 -14.33
CA VAL A 107 -29.83 15.17 -13.05
C VAL A 107 -30.11 13.83 -12.37
N ALA A 108 -31.34 13.30 -12.46
CA ALA A 108 -31.64 11.97 -11.94
C ALA A 108 -30.94 10.85 -12.72
N GLN A 109 -30.70 11.02 -14.02
CA GLN A 109 -29.89 10.08 -14.81
C GLN A 109 -28.41 10.16 -14.43
N ASN A 110 -27.85 11.37 -14.35
CA ASN A 110 -26.46 11.58 -13.95
C ASN A 110 -26.18 11.05 -12.54
N GLN A 111 -27.12 11.21 -11.60
CA GLN A 111 -27.02 10.65 -10.26
C GLN A 111 -26.90 9.11 -10.30
N ARG A 112 -27.74 8.43 -11.10
CA ARG A 112 -27.64 6.97 -11.26
C ARG A 112 -26.33 6.55 -11.90
N GLU A 113 -25.88 7.27 -12.93
CA GLU A 113 -24.58 6.98 -13.57
C GLU A 113 -23.43 7.14 -12.57
N PHE A 114 -23.47 8.16 -11.71
CA PHE A 114 -22.48 8.35 -10.67
C PHE A 114 -22.51 7.23 -9.62
N GLU A 115 -23.70 6.79 -9.20
CA GLU A 115 -23.87 5.63 -8.30
C GLU A 115 -23.31 4.34 -8.91
N ASP A 116 -23.55 4.08 -10.19
CA ASP A 116 -23.02 2.92 -10.89
C ASP A 116 -21.49 2.99 -11.03
N ARG A 117 -20.94 4.18 -11.34
CA ARG A 117 -19.50 4.41 -11.36
C ARG A 117 -18.84 4.24 -9.99
N ILE A 118 -19.52 4.63 -8.90
CA ILE A 118 -19.02 4.38 -7.53
C ILE A 118 -18.93 2.88 -7.28
N LYS A 119 -19.99 2.11 -7.59
CA LYS A 119 -19.98 0.65 -7.39
C LYS A 119 -18.86 -0.02 -8.18
N GLU A 120 -18.68 0.38 -9.44
CA GLU A 120 -17.57 -0.12 -10.28
C GLU A 120 -16.21 0.15 -9.63
N VAL A 121 -16.00 1.35 -9.09
CA VAL A 121 -14.75 1.71 -8.39
C VAL A 121 -14.59 0.91 -7.09
N GLU A 122 -15.66 0.72 -6.31
CA GLU A 122 -15.65 -0.09 -5.09
C GLU A 122 -15.30 -1.56 -5.38
N ASP A 123 -15.88 -2.14 -6.43
CA ASP A 123 -15.58 -3.50 -6.87
C ASP A 123 -14.12 -3.62 -7.32
N GLN A 124 -13.61 -2.64 -8.08
CA GLN A 124 -12.19 -2.60 -8.48
C GLN A 124 -11.25 -2.45 -7.28
N ALA A 125 -11.60 -1.63 -6.29
CA ALA A 125 -10.82 -1.46 -5.08
C ALA A 125 -10.75 -2.76 -4.26
N LYS A 126 -11.87 -3.51 -4.20
CA LYS A 126 -11.90 -4.82 -3.54
C LYS A 126 -11.00 -5.84 -4.24
N ILE A 127 -11.02 -5.89 -5.58
CA ILE A 127 -10.12 -6.76 -6.34
C ILE A 127 -8.66 -6.38 -6.08
N GLN A 128 -8.34 -5.08 -6.06
CA GLN A 128 -6.98 -4.64 -5.74
C GLN A 128 -6.54 -5.01 -4.32
N ASP A 129 -7.44 -4.98 -3.34
CA ASP A 129 -7.14 -5.41 -1.97
C ASP A 129 -6.81 -6.91 -1.90
N GLU A 130 -7.55 -7.74 -2.64
CA GLU A 130 -7.26 -9.17 -2.82
C GLU A 130 -5.88 -9.38 -3.49
N ASP A 131 -5.59 -8.68 -4.60
CA ASP A 131 -4.29 -8.75 -5.30
C ASP A 131 -3.12 -8.32 -4.39
N ILE A 132 -3.29 -7.25 -3.60
CA ILE A 132 -2.27 -6.77 -2.66
C ILE A 132 -2.01 -7.80 -1.57
N SER A 133 -3.06 -8.46 -1.06
CA SER A 133 -2.92 -9.55 -0.09
C SER A 133 -2.08 -10.69 -0.66
N ASP A 134 -2.36 -11.12 -1.89
CA ASP A 134 -1.60 -12.19 -2.56
C ASP A 134 -0.13 -11.79 -2.80
N VAL A 135 0.12 -10.55 -3.20
CA VAL A 135 1.48 -10.01 -3.33
C VAL A 135 2.20 -10.01 -1.98
N ASN A 136 1.54 -9.62 -0.89
CA ASN A 136 2.14 -9.62 0.45
C ASN A 136 2.52 -11.03 0.91
N ILE A 137 1.69 -12.03 0.62
CA ILE A 137 2.00 -13.44 0.87
C ILE A 137 3.25 -13.82 0.07
N ARG A 138 3.28 -13.52 -1.23
CA ARG A 138 4.43 -13.87 -2.08
C ARG A 138 5.73 -13.16 -1.65
N VAL A 139 5.64 -11.91 -1.22
CA VAL A 139 6.79 -11.17 -0.68
C VAL A 139 7.29 -11.83 0.61
N SER A 140 6.39 -12.29 1.49
CA SER A 140 6.76 -12.99 2.71
C SER A 140 7.47 -14.32 2.42
N GLU A 141 6.95 -15.09 1.45
CA GLU A 141 7.60 -16.33 0.98
C GLU A 141 9.01 -16.05 0.42
N LEU A 142 9.15 -15.03 -0.42
CA LEU A 142 10.45 -14.64 -0.98
C LEU A 142 11.42 -14.17 0.11
N GLN A 143 10.94 -13.47 1.15
CA GLN A 143 11.77 -13.07 2.29
C GLN A 143 12.28 -14.29 3.07
N GLU A 144 11.45 -15.33 3.23
CA GLU A 144 11.85 -16.59 3.86
C GLU A 144 12.89 -17.33 3.00
N GLU A 145 12.66 -17.44 1.69
CA GLU A 145 13.62 -18.04 0.74
C GLU A 145 14.98 -17.31 0.78
N LEU A 146 14.97 -15.97 0.80
CA LEU A 146 16.19 -15.17 0.93
C LEU A 146 16.91 -15.37 2.27
N SER A 147 16.17 -15.53 3.37
CA SER A 147 16.76 -15.83 4.68
C SER A 147 17.46 -17.18 4.67
N ILE A 148 16.85 -18.21 4.07
CA ILE A 148 17.47 -19.53 3.93
C ILE A 148 18.73 -19.42 3.07
N LEU A 149 18.66 -18.73 1.94
CA LEU A 149 19.80 -18.55 1.05
C LEU A 149 20.95 -17.78 1.73
N SER A 150 20.64 -16.75 2.52
CA SER A 150 21.63 -16.01 3.30
C SER A 150 22.36 -16.92 4.28
N ASN A 151 21.63 -17.77 5.02
CA ASN A 151 22.25 -18.74 5.93
C ASN A 151 23.13 -19.74 5.17
N GLN A 152 22.71 -20.18 3.97
CA GLN A 152 23.54 -21.06 3.14
C GLN A 152 24.84 -20.38 2.70
N ILE A 153 24.78 -19.11 2.31
CA ILE A 153 25.97 -18.32 1.97
C ILE A 153 26.91 -18.22 3.17
N ASP A 154 26.39 -17.94 4.37
CA ASP A 154 27.21 -17.86 5.59
C ASP A 154 27.86 -19.21 5.91
N THR A 155 27.14 -20.32 5.75
CA THR A 155 27.73 -21.66 5.94
C THR A 155 28.83 -21.94 4.92
N LEU A 156 28.62 -21.60 3.65
CA LEU A 156 29.62 -21.78 2.60
C LEU A 156 30.86 -20.92 2.85
N ALA A 157 30.69 -19.66 3.26
CA ALA A 157 31.79 -18.78 3.63
C ALA A 157 32.60 -19.35 4.81
N SER A 158 31.92 -19.87 5.84
CA SER A 158 32.62 -20.51 6.96
C SER A 158 33.35 -21.81 6.59
N LEU A 159 32.85 -22.55 5.61
CA LEU A 159 33.51 -23.74 5.07
C LEU A 159 34.71 -23.37 4.18
N GLU A 160 34.60 -22.28 3.44
CA GLU A 160 35.71 -21.72 2.64
C GLU A 160 36.85 -21.29 3.56
N ASP A 161 36.58 -20.51 4.62
CA ASP A 161 37.57 -20.13 5.63
C ASP A 161 38.23 -21.35 6.28
N GLN A 162 37.44 -22.39 6.63
CA GLN A 162 37.98 -23.64 7.19
C GLN A 162 38.89 -24.38 6.23
N LEU A 163 38.60 -24.36 4.92
CA LEU A 163 39.44 -24.99 3.91
C LEU A 163 40.72 -24.19 3.61
N GLU A 164 40.66 -22.86 3.74
CA GLU A 164 41.82 -21.98 3.57
C GLU A 164 42.78 -22.08 4.78
N ASP A 165 42.23 -22.20 5.99
CA ASP A 165 43.00 -22.37 7.24
C ASP A 165 43.45 -23.82 7.50
N ASP A 166 43.00 -24.79 6.71
CA ASP A 166 43.39 -26.18 6.89
C ASP A 166 44.87 -26.37 6.49
N GLU A 167 45.77 -26.23 7.47
CA GLU A 167 47.19 -26.60 7.42
C GLU A 167 47.38 -27.98 6.76
N THR A 168 46.38 -28.87 6.84
CA THR A 168 46.44 -30.19 6.22
C THR A 168 46.45 -30.14 4.69
N LEU A 169 45.84 -29.16 4.01
CA LEU A 169 45.89 -29.08 2.55
C LEU A 169 47.30 -28.72 2.07
N GLY A 170 47.93 -27.75 2.75
CA GLY A 170 49.34 -27.40 2.55
C GLY A 170 50.27 -28.55 2.90
N ASP A 171 50.06 -29.21 4.03
CA ASP A 171 50.82 -30.38 4.46
C ASP A 171 50.64 -31.59 3.53
N ILE A 172 49.44 -31.80 2.98
CA ILE A 172 49.16 -32.87 2.02
C ILE A 172 49.89 -32.58 0.71
N GLN A 173 49.86 -31.34 0.23
CA GLN A 173 50.62 -30.94 -0.96
C GLN A 173 52.13 -31.05 -0.73
N GLU A 174 52.62 -30.67 0.45
CA GLU A 174 54.04 -30.78 0.80
C GLU A 174 54.45 -32.26 0.97
N ARG A 175 53.61 -33.10 1.59
CA ARG A 175 53.82 -34.56 1.65
C ARG A 175 53.83 -35.18 0.26
N GLN A 176 52.97 -34.72 -0.65
CA GLN A 176 52.98 -35.17 -2.05
C GLN A 176 54.26 -34.73 -2.77
N ARG A 177 54.72 -33.49 -2.60
CA ARG A 177 56.02 -33.02 -3.14
C ARG A 177 57.18 -33.83 -2.59
N MET A 178 57.19 -34.07 -1.28
CA MET A 178 58.20 -34.88 -0.61
C MET A 178 58.18 -36.34 -1.09
N SER A 179 56.99 -36.89 -1.34
CA SER A 179 56.84 -38.24 -1.91
C SER A 179 57.37 -38.31 -3.35
N LEU A 180 57.03 -37.32 -4.20
CA LEU A 180 57.52 -37.23 -5.57
C LEU A 180 59.05 -37.06 -5.65
N SER A 181 59.63 -36.23 -4.78
CA SER A 181 61.09 -36.07 -4.70
C SER A 181 61.79 -37.34 -4.21
N ARG A 182 61.20 -38.07 -3.25
CA ARG A 182 61.73 -39.38 -2.82
C ARG A 182 61.65 -40.43 -3.93
N LEU A 183 60.61 -40.40 -4.76
CA LEU A 183 60.49 -41.28 -5.91
C LEU A 183 61.58 -41.01 -6.94
N ASP A 184 61.86 -39.73 -7.23
CA ASP A 184 62.93 -39.32 -8.16
C ASP A 184 64.33 -39.73 -7.65
N ASP A 185 64.61 -39.55 -6.35
CA ASP A 185 65.86 -40.02 -5.73
C ASP A 185 65.99 -41.55 -5.80
N LEU A 186 64.90 -42.27 -5.49
CA LEU A 186 64.88 -43.73 -5.60
C LEU A 186 65.09 -44.19 -7.03
N GLU A 187 64.49 -43.52 -8.01
CA GLU A 187 64.67 -43.80 -9.43
C GLU A 187 66.12 -43.55 -9.87
N SER A 188 66.74 -42.44 -9.44
CA SER A 188 68.16 -42.18 -9.71
C SER A 188 69.09 -43.21 -9.06
N ARG A 189 68.80 -43.63 -7.81
CA ARG A 189 69.59 -44.64 -7.11
C ARG A 189 69.44 -46.02 -7.73
N VAL A 190 68.24 -46.38 -8.19
CA VAL A 190 68.02 -47.61 -8.98
C VAL A 190 68.82 -47.53 -10.28
N ALA A 191 68.76 -46.42 -11.01
CA ALA A 191 69.54 -46.24 -12.23
C ALA A 191 71.06 -46.33 -12.00
N GLN A 192 71.57 -45.78 -10.88
CA GLN A 192 72.98 -45.87 -10.49
C GLN A 192 73.39 -47.28 -10.07
N LEU A 193 72.52 -48.03 -9.40
CA LEU A 193 72.76 -49.45 -9.10
C LEU A 193 72.73 -50.29 -10.38
N GLU A 194 71.88 -49.97 -11.34
CA GLU A 194 71.84 -50.63 -12.65
C GLU A 194 73.06 -50.32 -13.52
N THR A 195 73.69 -49.15 -13.37
CA THR A 195 74.93 -48.78 -14.10
C THR A 195 76.21 -49.14 -13.35
N GLY A 196 76.18 -49.23 -12.01
CA GLY A 196 77.30 -49.65 -11.17
C GLY A 196 77.43 -51.18 -11.04
N VAL A 197 76.43 -51.93 -11.50
CA VAL A 197 76.57 -53.36 -11.79
C VAL A 197 77.33 -53.47 -13.12
N ASP A 198 78.66 -53.45 -13.01
CA ASP A 198 79.53 -53.94 -14.07
C ASP A 198 79.19 -55.42 -14.32
N PRO A 199 78.73 -55.82 -15.52
CA PRO A 199 78.47 -57.22 -15.82
C PRO A 199 79.71 -58.12 -15.73
N ASP A 200 80.92 -57.54 -15.59
CA ASP A 200 82.18 -58.27 -15.48
C ASP A 200 82.67 -58.56 -14.06
N ASP A 201 82.01 -58.08 -12.97
CA ASP A 201 82.40 -58.41 -11.59
C ASP A 201 81.75 -59.71 -11.07
N ALA A 202 81.52 -60.65 -11.98
CA ALA A 202 81.00 -61.99 -11.72
C ALA A 202 82.10 -62.99 -11.30
N ASP A 203 83.25 -62.53 -10.78
CA ASP A 203 84.33 -63.44 -10.36
C ASP A 203 84.94 -63.08 -9.01
N LEU A 204 84.16 -63.24 -7.93
CA LEU A 204 84.71 -63.54 -6.61
C LEU A 204 84.12 -64.85 -6.07
N ARG A 205 84.39 -65.93 -6.80
CA ARG A 205 84.41 -67.27 -6.22
C ARG A 205 85.66 -67.44 -5.35
N GLY A 206 85.46 -67.29 -4.04
CA GLY A 206 86.20 -68.04 -3.04
C GLY A 206 87.14 -67.24 -2.15
N ARG A 207 86.73 -67.05 -0.89
CA ARG A 207 87.31 -67.76 0.27
C ARG A 207 86.72 -67.23 1.57
N ALA A 208 86.57 -68.19 2.50
CA ALA A 208 86.38 -68.05 3.94
C ALA A 208 84.97 -67.61 4.40
N GLY A 209 84.32 -68.51 5.13
CA GLY A 209 83.02 -68.27 5.73
C GLY A 209 83.09 -67.37 6.95
N LEU A 210 81.92 -66.90 7.37
CA LEU A 210 81.30 -67.19 8.67
C LEU A 210 79.90 -66.52 8.70
N ASP A 211 78.97 -67.29 9.24
CA ASP A 211 77.70 -66.92 9.87
C ASP A 211 76.49 -66.36 9.09
N SER A 212 75.40 -67.06 9.38
CA SER A 212 74.00 -66.82 9.08
C SER A 212 73.57 -65.35 9.16
N ILE A 213 73.12 -64.81 8.03
CA ILE A 213 72.15 -63.71 8.05
C ILE A 213 70.94 -64.14 7.21
N ASN A 214 69.80 -64.01 7.85
CA ASN A 214 68.53 -64.65 7.59
C ASN A 214 67.88 -64.10 6.29
N THR A 215 68.01 -64.84 5.20
CA THR A 215 67.45 -64.53 3.87
C THR A 215 65.91 -64.53 3.85
N GLY A 216 65.25 -64.96 4.91
CA GLY A 216 63.79 -64.91 5.05
C GLY A 216 63.23 -63.49 5.29
N TYR A 217 64.02 -62.57 5.85
CA TYR A 217 63.53 -61.22 6.18
C TYR A 217 63.46 -60.27 4.98
N ILE A 218 64.31 -60.44 3.97
CA ILE A 218 64.37 -59.53 2.82
C ILE A 218 63.19 -59.77 1.87
N ILE A 219 62.80 -61.03 1.67
CA ILE A 219 61.66 -61.39 0.81
C ILE A 219 60.33 -61.10 1.54
N GLY A 220 60.28 -61.30 2.86
CA GLY A 220 59.09 -60.96 3.67
C GLY A 220 58.82 -59.45 3.75
N GLY A 221 59.87 -58.62 3.79
CA GLY A 221 59.73 -57.15 3.85
C GLY A 221 59.20 -56.52 2.56
N LEU A 222 59.64 -57.01 1.40
CA LEU A 222 59.18 -56.51 0.10
C LEU A 222 57.71 -56.90 -0.19
N ALA A 223 57.27 -58.08 0.26
CA ALA A 223 55.86 -58.49 0.14
C ALA A 223 54.91 -57.65 1.02
N LEU A 224 55.38 -57.16 2.18
CA LEU A 224 54.58 -56.35 3.08
C LEU A 224 54.46 -54.89 2.63
N LEU A 225 55.45 -54.40 1.87
CA LEU A 225 55.42 -53.08 1.22
C LEU A 225 54.48 -53.03 -0.01
N ALA A 226 54.30 -54.16 -0.69
CA ALA A 226 53.34 -54.29 -1.80
C ALA A 226 51.88 -54.46 -1.34
N LEU A 227 51.62 -54.64 -0.03
CA LEU A 227 50.27 -54.79 0.54
C LEU A 227 49.74 -53.49 1.17
N ILE A 228 50.56 -52.42 1.19
CA ILE A 228 50.22 -51.11 1.80
C ILE A 228 50.22 -49.98 0.74
N LEU A 229 50.48 -50.31 -0.53
CA LEU A 229 50.21 -49.46 -1.71
C LEU A 229 48.94 -49.97 -2.42
#